data_AF-A0A843YX41-F1
#
_entry.id   AF-A0A843YX41-F1
#
_cell.length_a   1.000
_cell.length_b   1.000
_cell.length_c   1.000
_cell.angle_alpha   90.00
_cell.angle_beta   90.00
_cell.angle_gamma   90.00
#
_symmetry.space_group_name_H-M   'P 1'
#
loop_
_entity.id
_entity.type
_entity.pdbx_description
1 polymer ?
#
loop_
_entity_poly.entity_id
_entity_poly.type
_entity_poly.pdbx_seq_one_letter_code
_entity_poly.pdbx_strand_id
1 'polypeptide(L)'
;MLKPSFLKCIFVISCVMTLLSGCFGFKPFQPAPYEFEAWKKQGVTPVDVQIALLECGYQDTLGYGSTHVRATDNEIVAKEKCMESDGFSKKDAYWRELCQTNKTLAACQSDAPHRLRNIQTRLDSQFCSNFPFSRVCLIDQEDKEDSDSPHDEITQQKKLLECGFATPYAGRGYVSYGFKDKVTDKVPSQRVDLSDNEFALAARCAVKSGLGNQYKNYCKKYPALSACNPDSPTPEPKIDRRLTSLFCKTSIGNPVCQ
;
A
#
# COMPACT_ATOMS: atom_id res chain seq x y z
N MET A 1 -23.21 3.54 -61.86
CA MET A 1 -22.67 4.92 -61.94
C MET A 1 -23.14 5.70 -60.71
N LEU A 2 -22.28 5.90 -59.72
CA LEU A 2 -22.63 6.71 -58.54
C LEU A 2 -22.69 8.19 -58.93
N LYS A 3 -23.75 8.88 -58.50
CA LYS A 3 -23.94 10.32 -58.78
C LYS A 3 -22.81 11.14 -58.14
N PRO A 4 -22.27 12.17 -58.82
CA PRO A 4 -21.17 12.99 -58.31
C PRO A 4 -21.49 13.70 -56.99
N SER A 5 -22.77 13.90 -56.68
CA SER A 5 -23.26 14.42 -55.40
C SER A 5 -23.03 13.45 -54.24
N PHE A 6 -23.08 12.15 -54.49
CA PHE A 6 -22.91 11.10 -53.47
C PHE A 6 -21.44 10.92 -53.08
N LEU A 7 -20.52 11.10 -54.04
CA LEU A 7 -19.07 11.03 -53.80
C LEU A 7 -18.57 12.19 -52.92
N LYS A 8 -19.17 13.38 -53.06
CA LYS A 8 -18.90 14.55 -52.21
C LYS A 8 -19.34 14.31 -50.76
N CYS A 9 -20.50 13.69 -50.54
CA CYS A 9 -20.97 13.34 -49.20
C CYS A 9 -20.06 12.31 -48.53
N ILE A 10 -19.59 11.30 -49.27
CA ILE A 10 -18.67 10.27 -48.73
C ILE A 10 -17.34 10.91 -48.29
N PHE A 11 -16.79 11.84 -49.08
CA PHE A 11 -15.54 12.53 -48.73
C PHE A 11 -15.67 13.41 -47.49
N VAL A 12 -16.80 14.13 -47.36
CA VAL A 12 -17.09 14.96 -46.18
C VAL A 12 -17.28 14.09 -44.93
N ILE A 13 -18.03 12.98 -45.03
CA ILE A 13 -18.24 12.06 -43.91
C ILE A 13 -16.91 11.42 -43.46
N SER A 14 -16.03 11.05 -44.41
CA SER A 14 -14.71 10.50 -44.09
C SER A 14 -13.79 11.51 -43.38
N CYS A 15 -13.82 12.79 -43.77
CA CYS A 15 -13.09 13.86 -43.07
C CYS A 15 -13.64 14.11 -41.65
N VAL A 16 -14.96 14.04 -41.46
CA VAL A 16 -15.57 14.21 -40.13
C VAL A 16 -15.21 13.04 -39.20
N MET A 17 -15.20 11.81 -39.70
CA MET A 17 -14.86 10.63 -38.90
C MET A 17 -13.36 10.56 -38.52
N THR A 18 -12.47 11.09 -39.36
CA THR A 18 -11.04 11.18 -39.03
C THR A 18 -10.76 12.28 -37.99
N LEU A 19 -11.47 13.41 -38.05
CA LEU A 19 -11.38 14.48 -37.05
C LEU A 19 -11.93 14.06 -35.68
N LEU A 20 -12.93 13.17 -35.63
CA LEU A 20 -13.50 12.63 -34.39
C LEU A 20 -12.67 11.50 -33.75
N SER A 21 -11.66 10.97 -34.44
CA SER A 21 -10.76 9.93 -33.90
C SER A 21 -9.57 10.48 -33.09
N GLY A 22 -9.43 11.81 -33.03
CA GLY A 22 -8.39 12.46 -32.25
C GLY A 22 -8.71 12.54 -30.75
N CYS A 23 -8.68 11.42 -30.01
CA CYS A 23 -8.35 11.34 -28.57
C CYS A 23 -8.49 9.91 -27.99
N PHE A 24 -7.92 8.88 -28.63
CA PHE A 24 -7.91 7.52 -28.05
C PHE A 24 -6.87 7.30 -26.92
N GLY A 25 -6.15 8.35 -26.50
CA GLY A 25 -5.12 8.26 -25.44
C GLY A 25 -5.14 9.38 -24.41
N PHE A 26 -5.94 10.44 -24.61
CA PHE A 26 -6.08 11.50 -23.63
C PHE A 26 -7.20 11.10 -22.68
N LYS A 27 -6.84 10.77 -21.44
CA LYS A 27 -7.82 10.58 -20.35
C LYS A 27 -7.87 11.89 -19.55
N PRO A 28 -8.64 12.90 -19.97
CA PRO A 28 -8.79 14.10 -19.17
C PRO A 28 -9.40 13.68 -17.82
N PHE A 29 -8.95 14.30 -16.73
CA PHE A 29 -9.46 14.09 -15.36
C PHE A 29 -9.10 12.77 -14.66
N GLN A 30 -7.98 12.11 -14.99
CA GLN A 30 -7.43 11.12 -14.06
C GLN A 30 -6.71 11.83 -12.91
N PRO A 31 -6.93 11.43 -11.65
CA PRO A 31 -6.13 11.92 -10.53
C PRO A 31 -4.66 11.57 -10.78
N ALA A 32 -3.75 12.40 -10.24
CA ALA A 32 -2.33 12.07 -10.27
C ALA A 32 -2.11 10.67 -9.67
N PRO A 33 -1.27 9.83 -10.29
CA PRO A 33 -0.96 8.51 -9.74
C PRO A 33 -0.30 8.66 -8.38
N TYR A 34 -0.42 7.64 -7.53
CA TYR A 34 0.30 7.63 -6.26
C TYR A 34 1.82 7.55 -6.51
N GLU A 35 2.63 8.05 -5.57
CA GLU A 35 4.09 8.06 -5.75
C GLU A 35 4.64 6.65 -6.03
N PHE A 36 4.18 5.61 -5.32
CA PHE A 36 4.59 4.22 -5.58
C PHE A 36 4.19 3.68 -6.96
N GLU A 37 3.17 4.24 -7.62
CA GLU A 37 2.76 3.82 -8.97
C GLU A 37 3.63 4.45 -10.07
N ALA A 38 4.33 5.54 -9.74
CA ALA A 38 5.22 6.23 -10.67
C ALA A 38 6.55 5.49 -10.87
N TRP A 39 6.97 4.67 -9.89
CA TRP A 39 8.22 3.93 -9.90
C TRP A 39 8.03 2.49 -10.39
N LYS A 40 8.94 2.03 -11.27
CA LYS A 40 8.87 0.71 -11.90
C LYS A 40 10.21 0.00 -11.88
N LYS A 41 10.18 -1.28 -11.53
CA LYS A 41 11.29 -2.24 -11.63
C LYS A 41 10.72 -3.61 -12.01
N GLN A 42 11.41 -4.35 -12.88
CA GLN A 42 10.92 -5.66 -13.33
C GLN A 42 10.97 -6.68 -12.17
N GLY A 43 9.93 -7.52 -12.06
CA GLY A 43 9.87 -8.58 -11.05
C GLY A 43 9.55 -8.10 -9.63
N VAL A 44 9.10 -6.86 -9.45
CA VAL A 44 8.91 -6.23 -8.13
C VAL A 44 7.44 -5.94 -7.88
N THR A 45 6.94 -6.24 -6.68
CA THR A 45 5.54 -6.00 -6.32
C THR A 45 5.30 -4.53 -5.91
N PRO A 46 4.05 -4.04 -5.92
CA PRO A 46 3.75 -2.69 -5.41
C PRO A 46 4.13 -2.48 -3.94
N VAL A 47 4.23 -3.54 -3.13
CA VAL A 47 4.66 -3.46 -1.72
C VAL A 47 6.17 -3.19 -1.66
N ASP A 48 6.94 -3.85 -2.50
CA ASP A 48 8.39 -3.68 -2.55
C ASP A 48 8.80 -2.28 -3.04
N VAL A 49 8.03 -1.69 -3.97
CA VAL A 49 8.21 -0.29 -4.38
C VAL A 49 7.99 0.65 -3.19
N GLN A 50 6.93 0.42 -2.42
CA GLN A 50 6.62 1.20 -1.22
C GLN A 50 7.70 1.06 -0.14
N ILE A 51 8.23 -0.16 0.05
CA ILE A 51 9.35 -0.41 0.95
C ILE A 51 10.56 0.40 0.49
N ALA A 52 10.93 0.32 -0.79
CA ALA A 52 12.08 1.03 -1.34
C ALA A 52 11.94 2.56 -1.18
N LEU A 53 10.75 3.12 -1.42
CA LEU A 53 10.47 4.53 -1.20
C LEU A 53 10.76 4.95 0.24
N LEU A 54 10.21 4.25 1.22
CA LEU A 54 10.41 4.59 2.62
C LEU A 54 11.86 4.40 3.06
N GLU A 55 12.55 3.37 2.56
CA GLU A 55 13.98 3.13 2.85
C GLU A 55 14.90 4.17 2.21
N CYS A 56 14.48 4.78 1.09
CA CYS A 56 15.14 5.94 0.49
C CYS A 56 14.81 7.26 1.22
N GLY A 57 13.92 7.24 2.21
CA GLY A 57 13.59 8.38 3.06
C GLY A 57 12.44 9.25 2.54
N TYR A 58 11.54 8.67 1.76
CA TYR A 58 10.21 9.25 1.57
C TYR A 58 9.43 9.17 2.90
N GLN A 59 8.65 10.21 3.19
CA GLN A 59 7.84 10.26 4.41
C GLN A 59 6.56 9.42 4.29
N ASP A 60 6.05 9.31 3.06
CA ASP A 60 4.89 8.53 2.69
C ASP A 60 5.07 7.90 1.29
N THR A 61 4.18 6.98 0.95
CA THR A 61 4.21 6.24 -0.32
C THR A 61 3.16 6.73 -1.33
N LEU A 62 2.23 7.58 -0.90
CA LEU A 62 1.06 7.96 -1.69
C LEU A 62 1.28 9.27 -2.45
N GLY A 63 2.28 10.07 -2.07
CA GLY A 63 2.52 11.41 -2.62
C GLY A 63 1.58 12.47 -2.03
N TYR A 64 0.77 12.11 -1.03
CA TYR A 64 0.01 13.09 -0.26
C TYR A 64 0.96 13.69 0.77
N GLY A 65 1.46 14.90 0.51
CA GLY A 65 2.21 15.73 1.45
C GLY A 65 1.38 16.14 2.68
N SER A 66 0.82 15.17 3.40
CA SER A 66 0.13 15.38 4.65
C SER A 66 1.19 15.50 5.75
N THR A 67 1.52 16.77 6.02
CA THR A 67 2.24 17.34 7.17
C THR A 67 3.67 17.89 6.93
N HIS A 68 3.67 19.20 6.65
CA HIS A 68 4.51 20.25 7.25
C HIS A 68 6.03 20.35 7.06
N VAL A 69 6.71 19.55 6.25
CA VAL A 69 8.05 19.95 5.74
C VAL A 69 8.12 19.70 4.25
N ARG A 70 8.09 20.79 3.46
CA ARG A 70 8.47 20.70 2.04
C ARG A 70 9.91 20.20 2.01
N ALA A 71 10.11 19.01 1.46
CA ALA A 71 11.45 18.51 1.19
C ALA A 71 12.19 19.53 0.33
N THR A 72 13.44 19.82 0.67
CA THR A 72 14.29 20.68 -0.16
C THR A 72 14.57 20.00 -1.49
N ASP A 73 14.88 20.77 -2.53
CA ASP A 73 15.28 20.22 -3.84
C ASP A 73 16.41 19.20 -3.71
N ASN A 74 17.37 19.47 -2.82
CA ASN A 74 18.48 18.56 -2.53
C ASN A 74 18.01 17.23 -1.94
N GLU A 75 17.02 17.25 -1.04
CA GLU A 75 16.43 16.03 -0.48
C GLU A 75 15.60 15.26 -1.49
N ILE A 76 14.87 15.94 -2.37
CA ILE A 76 14.11 15.30 -3.45
C ILE A 76 15.07 14.58 -4.39
N VAL A 77 16.13 15.28 -4.85
CA VAL A 77 17.15 14.69 -5.71
C VAL A 77 17.82 13.49 -5.03
N ALA A 78 18.17 13.58 -3.75
CA ALA A 78 18.78 12.47 -3.02
C ALA A 78 17.86 11.23 -2.94
N LYS A 79 16.56 11.43 -2.72
CA LYS A 79 15.56 10.36 -2.64
C LYS A 79 15.33 9.70 -4.00
N GLU A 80 15.17 10.48 -5.06
CA GLU A 80 14.95 9.93 -6.41
C GLU A 80 16.22 9.23 -6.94
N LYS A 81 17.42 9.76 -6.66
CA LYS A 81 18.69 9.09 -7.01
C LYS A 81 18.89 7.79 -6.22
N CYS A 82 18.42 7.70 -4.98
CA CYS A 82 18.41 6.44 -4.22
C CYS A 82 17.58 5.37 -4.93
N MET A 83 16.35 5.70 -5.34
CA MET A 83 15.48 4.78 -6.08
C MET A 83 16.10 4.33 -7.40
N GLU A 84 16.69 5.25 -8.17
CA GLU A 84 17.38 4.90 -9.42
C GLU A 84 18.62 4.02 -9.19
N SER A 85 19.39 4.29 -8.13
CA SER A 85 20.55 3.47 -7.78
C SER A 85 20.17 2.03 -7.39
N ASP A 86 18.95 1.85 -6.86
CA ASP A 86 18.38 0.52 -6.57
C ASP A 86 17.69 -0.11 -7.80
N GLY A 87 17.84 0.48 -8.99
CA GLY A 87 17.35 -0.05 -10.26
C GLY A 87 15.86 0.22 -10.53
N PHE A 88 15.21 1.11 -9.77
CA PHE A 88 13.89 1.60 -10.12
C PHE A 88 13.98 2.70 -11.18
N SER A 89 12.94 2.80 -12.00
CA SER A 89 12.83 3.81 -13.05
C SER A 89 11.51 4.56 -12.96
N LYS A 90 11.58 5.89 -13.09
CA LYS A 90 10.44 6.80 -13.19
C LYS A 90 10.59 7.60 -14.49
N LYS A 91 9.52 7.65 -15.29
CA LYS A 91 9.53 8.27 -16.63
C LYS A 91 9.85 9.76 -16.53
N ASP A 92 9.19 10.45 -15.61
CA ASP A 92 9.30 11.89 -15.39
C ASP A 92 9.92 12.15 -14.01
N ALA A 93 11.14 11.62 -13.80
CA ALA A 93 11.88 11.80 -12.56
C ALA A 93 12.34 13.27 -12.46
N TYR A 94 11.76 14.00 -11.51
CA TYR A 94 11.90 15.44 -11.35
C TYR A 94 13.36 15.85 -11.13
N TRP A 95 14.16 15.00 -10.46
CA TRP A 95 15.57 15.26 -10.17
C TRP A 95 16.43 15.48 -11.41
N ARG A 96 16.11 14.85 -12.55
CA ARG A 96 16.92 14.98 -13.78
C ARG A 96 16.83 16.39 -14.34
N GLU A 97 15.63 16.96 -14.39
CA GLU A 97 15.40 18.34 -14.80
C GLU A 97 16.01 19.34 -13.80
N LEU A 98 15.86 19.05 -12.51
CA LEU A 98 16.42 19.84 -11.41
C LEU A 98 17.95 19.92 -11.47
N CYS A 99 18.63 18.80 -11.74
CA CYS A 99 20.08 18.77 -11.85
C CYS A 99 20.61 19.33 -13.17
N GLN A 100 19.78 19.36 -14.22
CA GLN A 100 20.12 20.06 -15.46
C GLN A 100 20.09 21.59 -15.27
N THR A 101 19.08 22.08 -14.55
CA THR A 101 18.86 23.51 -14.31
C THR A 101 19.70 24.06 -13.16
N ASN A 102 19.92 23.28 -12.11
CA ASN A 102 20.63 23.69 -10.89
C ASN A 102 21.77 22.73 -10.54
N LYS A 103 22.87 22.85 -11.29
CA LYS A 103 24.06 21.99 -11.16
C LYS A 103 24.82 22.16 -9.84
N THR A 104 24.54 23.22 -9.07
CA THR A 104 25.26 23.51 -7.81
C THR A 104 24.65 22.79 -6.60
N LEU A 105 23.49 22.15 -6.75
CA LEU A 105 22.92 21.29 -5.71
C LEU A 105 23.87 20.13 -5.40
N ALA A 106 24.18 19.94 -4.12
CA ALA A 106 25.11 18.91 -3.67
C ALA A 106 24.70 17.51 -4.16
N ALA A 107 23.41 17.17 -4.11
CA ALA A 107 22.90 15.88 -4.55
C ALA A 107 23.00 15.67 -6.09
N CYS A 108 23.17 16.74 -6.87
CA CYS A 108 23.34 16.67 -8.32
C CYS A 108 24.78 16.38 -8.76
N GLN A 109 25.75 16.50 -7.85
CA GLN A 109 27.15 16.21 -8.15
C GLN A 109 27.34 14.71 -8.44
N SER A 110 28.29 14.38 -9.31
CA SER A 110 28.56 13.01 -9.74
C SER A 110 29.22 12.15 -8.65
N ASP A 111 29.89 12.81 -7.72
CA ASP A 111 30.56 12.26 -6.53
C ASP A 111 29.70 12.38 -5.26
N ALA A 112 28.48 12.90 -5.38
CA ALA A 112 27.55 13.00 -4.27
C ALA A 112 27.30 11.60 -3.68
N PRO A 113 27.45 11.42 -2.36
CA PRO A 113 27.12 10.14 -1.71
C PRO A 113 25.67 9.77 -2.04
N HIS A 114 25.50 8.66 -2.75
CA HIS A 114 24.17 8.13 -3.01
C HIS A 114 23.61 7.58 -1.70
N ARG A 115 22.42 8.05 -1.32
CA ARG A 115 21.69 7.48 -0.18
C ARG A 115 21.36 6.03 -0.55
N LEU A 116 21.83 5.09 0.28
CA LEU A 116 21.44 3.69 0.19
C LEU A 116 20.14 3.46 0.97
N ARG A 117 19.42 2.42 0.56
CA ARG A 117 18.23 1.96 1.28
C ARG A 117 18.58 1.61 2.72
N ASN A 118 17.77 2.10 3.66
CA ASN A 118 17.96 1.85 5.07
C ASN A 118 16.63 1.47 5.75
N ILE A 119 16.60 0.26 6.33
CA ILE A 119 15.43 -0.29 7.01
C ILE A 119 14.97 0.63 8.16
N GLN A 120 15.89 1.18 8.93
CA GLN A 120 15.55 2.08 10.05
C GLN A 120 14.88 3.35 9.54
N THR A 121 15.34 3.90 8.41
CA THR A 121 14.68 5.06 7.76
C THR A 121 13.22 4.76 7.39
N ARG A 122 12.94 3.54 6.92
CA ARG A 122 11.56 3.09 6.68
C ARG A 122 10.74 3.00 7.95
N LEU A 123 11.28 2.37 8.99
CA LEU A 123 10.55 2.15 10.25
C LEU A 123 10.25 3.46 10.99
N ASP A 124 11.14 4.44 10.87
CA ASP A 124 11.00 5.76 11.46
C ASP A 124 10.17 6.73 10.59
N SER A 125 9.72 6.29 9.40
CA SER A 125 8.92 7.12 8.51
C SER A 125 7.58 7.49 9.15
N GLN A 126 7.05 8.65 8.78
CA GLN A 126 5.72 9.06 9.18
C GLN A 126 4.65 8.03 8.78
N PHE A 127 4.80 7.43 7.60
CA PHE A 127 3.93 6.34 7.16
C PHE A 127 3.87 5.20 8.17
N CYS A 128 5.01 4.69 8.64
CA CYS A 128 5.03 3.60 9.61
C CYS A 128 4.63 4.03 11.02
N SER A 129 4.79 5.30 11.37
CA SER A 129 4.19 5.86 12.59
C SER A 129 2.66 5.83 12.55
N ASN A 130 2.07 6.19 11.41
CA ASN A 130 0.62 6.25 11.23
C ASN A 130 -0.01 4.87 10.96
N PHE A 131 0.72 4.00 10.25
CA PHE A 131 0.26 2.69 9.80
C PHE A 131 1.25 1.57 10.18
N PRO A 132 1.54 1.36 11.48
CA PRO A 132 2.58 0.44 11.95
C PRO A 132 2.34 -1.03 11.59
N PHE A 133 1.12 -1.39 11.18
CA PHE A 133 0.73 -2.75 10.81
C PHE A 133 0.64 -2.98 9.30
N SER A 134 0.96 -1.98 8.48
CA SER A 134 1.06 -2.16 7.03
C SER A 134 2.15 -3.17 6.69
N ARG A 135 1.95 -4.01 5.66
CA ARG A 135 2.96 -4.96 5.15
C ARG A 135 4.31 -4.29 4.85
N VAL A 136 4.26 -3.00 4.47
CA VAL A 136 5.45 -2.18 4.19
C VAL A 136 6.32 -1.95 5.43
N CYS A 137 5.76 -1.97 6.64
CA CYS A 137 6.45 -1.64 7.89
C CYS A 137 6.97 -2.87 8.65
N LEU A 138 6.81 -4.07 8.09
CA LEU A 138 7.22 -5.32 8.73
C LEU A 138 8.66 -5.67 8.32
N ILE A 139 9.50 -6.11 9.27
CA ILE A 139 10.93 -6.37 9.05
C ILE A 139 11.17 -7.77 8.44
N ASP A 140 10.26 -8.73 8.64
CA ASP A 140 10.48 -10.13 8.26
C ASP A 140 9.92 -10.48 6.88
N GLN A 141 10.51 -9.93 5.83
CA GLN A 141 10.44 -10.48 4.48
C GLN A 141 11.85 -11.00 4.11
N GLU A 142 12.42 -11.89 4.93
CA GLU A 142 13.51 -12.74 4.43
C GLU A 142 12.87 -13.74 3.46
N ASP A 143 13.27 -13.63 2.20
CA ASP A 143 13.43 -14.73 1.24
C ASP A 143 12.48 -15.92 1.43
N LYS A 144 11.27 -15.79 0.88
CA LYS A 144 10.55 -16.95 0.32
C LYS A 144 10.25 -16.70 -1.14
N GLU A 145 11.27 -16.98 -1.94
CA GLU A 145 11.07 -17.71 -3.20
C GLU A 145 10.17 -18.93 -2.91
N ASP A 146 9.21 -19.18 -3.80
CA ASP A 146 8.27 -20.29 -3.80
C ASP A 146 7.29 -20.41 -2.61
N SER A 147 6.24 -19.59 -2.65
CA SER A 147 4.91 -20.11 -2.29
C SER A 147 3.89 -19.72 -3.35
N ASP A 148 3.98 -20.41 -4.48
CA ASP A 148 2.83 -20.66 -5.34
C ASP A 148 1.82 -21.53 -4.57
N SER A 149 1.13 -20.94 -3.59
CA SER A 149 -0.05 -21.56 -2.99
C SER A 149 -0.94 -20.50 -2.33
N PRO A 150 -2.11 -20.19 -2.94
CA PRO A 150 -3.17 -19.38 -2.33
C PRO A 150 -3.70 -19.93 -0.98
N HIS A 151 -3.23 -21.09 -0.51
CA HIS A 151 -3.67 -21.75 0.71
C HIS A 151 -3.01 -21.26 2.01
N ASP A 152 -1.82 -20.64 1.97
CA ASP A 152 -1.13 -20.18 3.20
C ASP A 152 -1.68 -18.84 3.71
N GLU A 153 -2.00 -17.91 2.80
CA GLU A 153 -2.60 -16.62 3.16
C GLU A 153 -3.99 -16.79 3.78
N ILE A 154 -4.83 -17.67 3.22
CA ILE A 154 -6.16 -17.96 3.77
C ILE A 154 -6.03 -18.59 5.16
N THR A 155 -5.08 -19.51 5.37
CA THR A 155 -4.82 -20.12 6.68
C THR A 155 -4.39 -19.07 7.71
N GLN A 156 -3.50 -18.15 7.34
CA GLN A 156 -3.10 -17.04 8.21
C GLN A 156 -4.29 -16.12 8.56
N GLN A 157 -5.06 -15.73 7.56
CA GLN A 157 -6.24 -14.86 7.71
C GLN A 157 -7.31 -15.51 8.60
N LYS A 158 -7.54 -16.82 8.46
CA LYS A 158 -8.43 -17.60 9.33
C LYS A 158 -7.95 -17.51 10.78
N LYS A 159 -6.67 -17.81 11.03
CA LYS A 159 -6.11 -17.79 12.39
C LYS A 159 -6.16 -16.41 13.05
N LEU A 160 -6.03 -15.32 12.29
CA LEU A 160 -6.22 -13.96 12.81
C LEU A 160 -7.66 -13.76 13.33
N LEU A 161 -8.66 -14.11 12.52
CA LEU A 161 -10.06 -14.01 12.97
C LEU A 161 -10.35 -14.95 14.15
N GLU A 162 -9.76 -16.14 14.17
CA GLU A 162 -9.87 -17.09 15.28
C GLU A 162 -9.23 -16.57 16.58
N CYS A 163 -8.18 -15.76 16.46
CA CYS A 163 -7.56 -15.06 17.58
C CYS A 163 -8.39 -13.87 18.09
N GLY A 164 -9.43 -13.46 17.35
CA GLY A 164 -10.34 -12.39 17.75
C GLY A 164 -10.06 -11.05 17.08
N PHE A 165 -9.28 -11.02 15.99
CA PHE A 165 -9.20 -9.82 15.17
C PHE A 165 -10.55 -9.54 14.49
N ALA A 166 -10.89 -8.25 14.35
CA ALA A 166 -12.14 -7.83 13.70
C ALA A 166 -12.13 -8.10 12.19
N THR A 167 -10.94 -8.09 11.58
CA THR A 167 -10.70 -8.31 10.16
C THR A 167 -9.54 -9.29 9.96
N PRO A 168 -9.47 -9.98 8.80
CA PRO A 168 -8.36 -10.87 8.49
C PRO A 168 -7.07 -10.13 8.12
N TYR A 169 -7.12 -8.80 8.04
CA TYR A 169 -5.98 -7.95 7.70
C TYR A 169 -5.41 -7.34 8.97
N ALA A 170 -4.12 -7.56 9.22
CA ALA A 170 -3.44 -7.11 10.43
C ALA A 170 -3.59 -5.58 10.67
N GLY A 171 -4.16 -5.17 11.81
CA GLY A 171 -4.12 -3.79 12.30
C GLY A 171 -5.46 -3.26 12.84
N ARG A 172 -5.43 -2.09 13.50
CA ARG A 172 -6.64 -1.26 13.70
C ARG A 172 -6.93 -0.59 12.36
N GLY A 173 -7.67 -1.28 11.50
CA GLY A 173 -7.88 -0.88 10.12
C GLY A 173 -9.30 -1.11 9.66
N TYR A 174 -9.92 -0.01 9.22
CA TYR A 174 -11.26 0.15 8.66
C TYR A 174 -11.74 -1.03 7.80
N VAL A 175 -12.99 -1.44 8.01
CA VAL A 175 -13.74 -2.22 7.02
C VAL A 175 -14.12 -1.27 5.88
N SER A 176 -13.23 -1.08 4.91
CA SER A 176 -13.59 -0.51 3.62
C SER A 176 -14.15 -1.63 2.75
N TYR A 177 -15.46 -1.87 2.82
CA TYR A 177 -16.14 -2.59 1.75
C TYR A 177 -16.18 -1.70 0.53
N GLY A 178 -15.44 -2.05 -0.52
CA GLY A 178 -15.55 -1.31 -1.78
C GLY A 178 -14.49 -1.62 -2.82
N PHE A 179 -14.48 -2.84 -3.37
CA PHE A 179 -14.13 -2.99 -4.78
C PHE A 179 -15.26 -3.69 -5.52
N LYS A 180 -15.99 -2.85 -6.26
CA LYS A 180 -16.90 -3.10 -7.38
C LYS A 180 -18.01 -4.14 -7.14
N ASP A 181 -19.21 -3.63 -6.87
CA ASP A 181 -20.29 -3.73 -7.86
C ASP A 181 -21.40 -2.73 -7.56
N LYS A 182 -21.76 -1.96 -8.60
CA LYS A 182 -22.98 -1.14 -8.77
C LYS A 182 -23.37 -0.14 -7.66
N VAL A 183 -23.31 1.13 -8.07
CA VAL A 183 -24.32 2.20 -7.87
C VAL A 183 -25.31 1.99 -6.72
N THR A 184 -25.29 2.97 -5.81
CA THR A 184 -26.27 3.25 -4.74
C THR A 184 -26.39 2.20 -3.66
N ASP A 185 -25.54 2.29 -2.64
CA ASP A 185 -25.97 2.41 -1.25
C ASP A 185 -24.80 2.91 -0.39
N LYS A 186 -25.03 4.01 0.34
CA LYS A 186 -24.10 4.47 1.38
C LYS A 186 -24.20 3.48 2.56
N VAL A 187 -23.45 2.38 2.50
CA VAL A 187 -23.23 1.55 3.70
C VAL A 187 -22.33 2.36 4.65
N PRO A 188 -22.73 2.64 5.90
CA PRO A 188 -21.87 3.34 6.84
C PRO A 188 -20.60 2.51 7.04
N SER A 189 -19.43 3.12 6.85
CA SER A 189 -18.15 2.55 7.25
C SER A 189 -18.10 2.46 8.77
N GLN A 190 -18.73 1.43 9.33
CA GLN A 190 -18.74 1.22 10.77
C GLN A 190 -17.34 0.80 11.20
N ARG A 191 -16.66 1.70 11.91
CA ARG A 191 -15.39 1.44 12.57
C ARG A 191 -15.63 0.39 13.66
N VAL A 192 -15.26 -0.86 13.38
CA VAL A 192 -15.19 -1.90 14.42
C VAL A 192 -13.76 -1.91 14.92
N ASP A 193 -13.44 -0.91 15.72
CA ASP A 193 -12.17 -0.83 16.41
C ASP A 193 -12.25 -1.72 17.65
N LEU A 194 -11.41 -2.76 17.70
CA LEU A 194 -11.11 -3.44 18.95
C LEU A 194 -10.57 -2.42 19.95
N SER A 195 -10.99 -2.53 21.21
CA SER A 195 -10.30 -1.79 22.27
C SER A 195 -8.83 -2.19 22.34
N ASP A 196 -7.99 -1.31 22.86
CA ASP A 196 -6.55 -1.54 23.00
C ASP A 196 -6.25 -2.87 23.72
N ASN A 197 -7.07 -3.21 24.71
CA ASN A 197 -6.95 -4.42 25.50
C ASN A 197 -7.40 -5.68 24.73
N GLU A 198 -8.49 -5.60 23.98
CA GLU A 198 -8.94 -6.70 23.11
C GLU A 198 -7.94 -6.97 21.98
N PHE A 199 -7.38 -5.90 21.40
CA PHE A 199 -6.33 -6.01 20.41
C PHE A 199 -5.07 -6.66 21.00
N ALA A 200 -4.67 -6.28 22.22
CA ALA A 200 -3.55 -6.91 22.92
C ALA A 200 -3.77 -8.42 23.15
N LEU A 201 -4.98 -8.85 23.52
CA LEU A 201 -5.32 -10.26 23.66
C LEU A 201 -5.23 -11.01 22.32
N ALA A 202 -5.79 -10.43 21.26
CA ALA A 202 -5.73 -11.00 19.91
C ALA A 202 -4.28 -11.07 19.38
N ALA A 203 -3.49 -10.03 19.61
CA ALA A 203 -2.07 -9.97 19.27
C ALA A 203 -1.26 -11.06 20.00
N ARG A 204 -1.50 -11.27 21.30
CA ARG A 204 -0.85 -12.36 22.05
C ARG A 204 -1.24 -13.74 21.53
N CYS A 205 -2.51 -13.94 21.18
CA CYS A 205 -2.96 -15.17 20.52
C CYS A 205 -2.24 -15.40 19.19
N ALA A 206 -2.12 -14.36 18.35
CA ALA A 206 -1.44 -14.44 17.07
C ALA A 206 0.03 -14.82 17.23
N VAL A 207 0.76 -14.19 18.16
CA VAL A 207 2.15 -14.56 18.49
C VAL A 207 2.25 -16.02 18.92
N LYS A 208 1.37 -16.47 19.83
CA LYS A 208 1.32 -17.87 20.30
C LYS A 208 1.05 -18.85 19.14
N SER A 209 0.28 -18.41 18.15
CA SER A 209 -0.13 -19.21 16.97
C SER A 209 0.90 -19.19 15.83
N GLY A 210 2.08 -18.61 16.06
CA GLY A 210 3.14 -18.48 15.06
C GLY A 210 2.85 -17.43 13.99
N LEU A 211 1.85 -16.57 14.18
CA LEU A 211 1.53 -15.50 13.26
C LEU A 211 2.40 -14.30 13.60
N GLY A 212 3.43 -14.07 12.79
CA GLY A 212 4.07 -12.78 12.55
C GLY A 212 4.73 -12.06 13.76
N ASN A 213 5.97 -11.60 13.61
CA ASN A 213 6.64 -10.84 14.67
C ASN A 213 6.01 -9.46 14.93
N GLN A 214 5.15 -8.96 14.01
CA GLN A 214 4.50 -7.66 14.12
C GLN A 214 3.66 -7.49 15.39
N TYR A 215 3.16 -8.58 15.97
CA TYR A 215 2.36 -8.54 17.19
C TYR A 215 3.19 -8.61 18.49
N LYS A 216 4.46 -9.04 18.40
CA LYS A 216 5.35 -9.23 19.57
C LYS A 216 5.65 -7.93 20.31
N ASN A 217 5.66 -6.82 19.59
CA ASN A 217 6.03 -5.52 20.16
C ASN A 217 4.83 -4.74 20.71
N TYR A 218 3.59 -5.19 20.49
CA TYR A 218 2.41 -4.44 20.92
C TYR A 218 2.38 -4.24 22.44
N CYS A 219 2.61 -5.31 23.21
CA CYS A 219 2.66 -5.24 24.65
C CYS A 219 3.93 -4.59 25.21
N LYS A 220 4.99 -4.45 24.41
CA LYS A 220 6.15 -3.61 24.78
C LYS A 220 5.80 -2.13 24.69
N LYS A 221 4.98 -1.75 23.70
CA LYS A 221 4.54 -0.36 23.47
C LYS A 221 3.47 0.08 24.46
N TYR A 222 2.57 -0.82 24.86
CA TYR A 222 1.45 -0.53 25.77
C TYR A 222 1.44 -1.46 26.99
N PRO A 223 2.47 -1.39 27.86
CA PRO A 223 2.61 -2.33 28.99
C PRO A 223 1.53 -2.15 30.06
N ALA A 224 0.89 -0.98 30.13
CA ALA A 224 -0.17 -0.68 31.09
C ALA A 224 -1.51 -1.39 30.81
N LEU A 225 -1.66 -2.04 29.65
CA LEU A 225 -2.87 -2.78 29.31
C LEU A 225 -2.94 -4.09 30.12
N SER A 226 -4.11 -4.39 30.70
CA SER A 226 -4.29 -5.62 31.48
C SER A 226 -3.97 -6.89 30.68
N ALA A 227 -4.29 -6.91 29.39
CA ALA A 227 -3.97 -7.98 28.47
C ALA A 227 -2.47 -8.17 28.22
N CYS A 228 -1.64 -7.19 28.55
CA CYS A 228 -0.18 -7.24 28.40
C CYS A 228 0.55 -7.70 29.66
N ASN A 229 -0.17 -7.92 30.77
CA ASN A 229 0.38 -8.61 31.93
C ASN A 229 0.74 -10.07 31.55
N PRO A 230 1.98 -10.54 31.81
CA PRO A 230 2.37 -11.93 31.56
C PRO A 230 1.38 -12.97 32.10
N ASP A 231 0.80 -12.72 33.27
CA ASP A 231 -0.14 -13.63 33.95
C ASP A 231 -1.54 -13.63 33.33
N SER A 232 -1.85 -12.66 32.46
CA SER A 232 -3.15 -12.61 31.80
C SER A 232 -3.31 -13.80 30.84
N PRO A 233 -4.45 -14.51 30.90
CA PRO A 233 -4.69 -15.68 30.06
C PRO A 233 -4.69 -15.27 28.58
N THR A 234 -3.83 -15.92 27.80
CA THR A 234 -3.80 -15.72 26.34
C THR A 234 -4.88 -16.60 25.70
N PRO A 235 -5.84 -16.01 24.97
CA PRO A 235 -6.88 -16.81 24.34
C PRO A 235 -6.28 -17.67 23.22
N GLU A 236 -6.84 -18.86 23.02
CA GLU A 236 -6.46 -19.73 21.91
C GLU A 236 -7.28 -19.40 20.65
N PRO A 237 -6.81 -19.72 19.44
CA PRO A 237 -7.62 -19.61 18.22
C PRO A 237 -8.91 -20.42 18.35
N LYS A 238 -10.06 -19.81 18.05
CA LYS A 238 -11.36 -20.51 18.00
C LYS A 238 -12.09 -20.24 16.69
N ILE A 239 -12.51 -21.31 16.01
CA ILE A 239 -13.30 -21.23 14.77
C ILE A 239 -14.57 -20.39 14.96
N ASP A 240 -15.25 -20.54 16.10
CA ASP A 240 -16.46 -19.74 16.40
C ASP A 240 -16.19 -18.23 16.37
N ARG A 241 -15.02 -17.80 16.84
CA ARG A 241 -14.60 -16.38 16.83
C ARG A 241 -14.46 -15.87 15.39
N ARG A 242 -13.97 -16.71 14.49
CA ARG A 242 -13.88 -16.42 13.05
C ARG A 242 -15.25 -16.32 12.40
N LEU A 243 -16.10 -17.33 12.58
CA LEU A 243 -17.42 -17.39 11.94
C LEU A 243 -18.38 -16.29 12.45
N THR A 244 -18.21 -15.85 13.69
CA THR A 244 -19.02 -14.79 14.30
C THR A 244 -18.42 -13.39 14.16
N SER A 245 -17.22 -13.26 13.58
CA SER A 245 -16.56 -11.98 13.31
C SER A 245 -17.44 -11.10 12.41
N LEU A 246 -17.30 -9.78 12.54
CA LEU A 246 -18.03 -8.86 11.66
C LEU A 246 -17.71 -9.17 10.19
N PHE A 247 -16.43 -9.39 9.88
CA PHE A 247 -15.99 -9.72 8.53
C PHE A 247 -16.74 -10.92 7.93
N CYS A 248 -16.91 -12.01 8.68
CA CYS A 248 -17.63 -13.18 8.16
C CYS A 248 -19.15 -13.06 8.17
N LYS A 249 -19.71 -12.17 8.99
CA LYS A 249 -21.13 -11.81 8.90
C LYS A 249 -21.45 -11.03 7.62
N THR A 250 -20.50 -10.24 7.12
CA THR A 250 -20.72 -9.35 5.97
C THR A 250 -20.09 -9.84 4.66
N SER A 251 -19.09 -10.74 4.71
CA SER A 251 -18.42 -11.32 3.53
C SER A 251 -18.93 -12.72 3.17
N ILE A 252 -20.18 -12.82 2.76
CA ILE A 252 -20.79 -14.12 2.37
C ILE A 252 -20.01 -14.72 1.19
N GLY A 253 -19.59 -15.99 1.32
CA GLY A 253 -18.88 -16.73 0.27
C GLY A 253 -17.36 -16.55 0.25
N ASN A 254 -16.78 -15.74 1.14
CA ASN A 254 -15.33 -15.59 1.23
C ASN A 254 -14.68 -16.88 1.80
N PRO A 255 -13.60 -17.42 1.21
CA PRO A 255 -12.96 -18.67 1.65
C PRO A 255 -12.36 -18.60 3.06
N VAL A 256 -12.09 -17.39 3.58
CA VAL A 256 -11.67 -17.17 4.98
C VAL A 256 -12.81 -17.44 5.95
N CYS A 257 -14.06 -17.44 5.50
CA CYS A 257 -15.27 -17.64 6.31
C CYS A 257 -15.90 -19.03 6.19
N GLN A 258 -15.25 -19.92 5.44
CA GLN A 258 -15.54 -21.36 5.36
C GLN A 258 -14.54 -22.10 6.23
#